data_AF-A0A142XWD0-F1
#
_entry.id   AF-A0A142XWD0-F1
#
_cell.length_a   1.000
_cell.length_b   1.000
_cell.length_c   1.000
_cell.angle_alpha   90.00
_cell.angle_beta   90.00
_cell.angle_gamma   90.00
#
_symmetry.space_group_name_H-M   'P 1'
#
loop_
_entity.id
_entity.type
_entity.pdbx_description
1 polymer ?
#
loop_
_entity_poly.entity_id
_entity_poly.type
_entity_poly.pdbx_seq_one_letter_code
_entity_poly.pdbx_strand_id
1 'polypeptide(L)'
;MGDLPFHGRKEDARRAVAALIGQLTGKTPDQGGLARSVFYSIGFQAISDIQEAFIVKARGGTGEDGVRWPPLSQAYLAYGRRFGPGEKAELRRAAGLGRGNNRGIGKNSGLLTAAQQKRWRQIYSQKLAWLAPRKSLAEAKAIAASIAWKTIKEEGAKTKLEVYGNRQVDILRDTGILFNSISPGYFDGTNYQKPTGEGGDQQVFMPLTDGIVVGTTVKYAGAHNEGKGVPKRQIFPDKVPPVWVERWTKVGMQAVSAFLRRSLEAA
;
A
#
# COMPACT_ATOMS: atom_id res chain seq x y z
N MET A 1 -39.98 -27.01 -19.16
CA MET A 1 -38.50 -27.04 -19.24
C MET A 1 -38.19 -27.92 -20.43
N GLY A 2 -37.77 -27.34 -21.55
CA GLY A 2 -37.47 -28.09 -22.77
C GLY A 2 -35.98 -28.34 -22.83
N ASP A 3 -35.57 -29.61 -22.80
CA ASP A 3 -34.18 -29.99 -23.02
C ASP A 3 -33.91 -29.98 -24.53
N LEU A 4 -32.97 -29.16 -24.99
CA LEU A 4 -32.47 -29.18 -26.36
C LEU A 4 -31.16 -29.98 -26.37
N PRO A 5 -31.17 -31.27 -26.73
CA PRO A 5 -29.94 -32.06 -26.77
C PRO A 5 -29.02 -31.56 -27.89
N PHE A 6 -27.80 -31.17 -27.53
CA PHE A 6 -26.75 -30.84 -28.50
C PHE A 6 -26.13 -32.12 -29.06
N HIS A 7 -26.34 -32.38 -30.35
CA HIS A 7 -25.79 -33.55 -31.06
C HIS A 7 -24.57 -33.16 -31.95
N GLY A 8 -23.55 -32.54 -31.35
CA GLY A 8 -22.30 -32.24 -32.07
C GLY A 8 -21.43 -33.49 -32.29
N ARG A 9 -20.71 -33.56 -33.41
CA ARG A 9 -19.70 -34.61 -33.65
C ARG A 9 -18.41 -34.27 -32.87
N LYS A 10 -17.59 -35.29 -32.56
CA LYS A 10 -16.26 -35.09 -31.92
C LYS A 10 -15.39 -34.08 -32.68
N GLU A 11 -15.52 -34.03 -34.01
CA GLU A 11 -14.83 -33.07 -34.87
C GLU A 11 -15.26 -31.62 -34.64
N ASP A 12 -16.53 -31.40 -34.32
CA ASP A 12 -17.08 -30.06 -34.02
C ASP A 12 -16.51 -29.55 -32.70
N ALA A 13 -16.44 -30.41 -31.68
CA ALA A 13 -15.80 -30.10 -30.40
C ALA A 13 -14.31 -29.78 -30.59
N ARG A 14 -13.58 -30.56 -31.41
CA ARG A 14 -12.16 -30.31 -31.70
C ARG A 14 -11.96 -28.96 -32.40
N ARG A 15 -12.82 -28.61 -33.37
CA ARG A 15 -12.77 -27.32 -34.06
C ARG A 15 -13.06 -26.16 -33.11
N ALA A 16 -14.05 -26.29 -32.23
CA ALA A 16 -14.36 -25.28 -31.22
C ALA A 16 -13.19 -25.06 -30.25
N VAL A 17 -12.57 -26.14 -29.74
CA VAL A 17 -11.39 -26.06 -28.87
C VAL A 17 -10.20 -25.42 -29.61
N ALA A 18 -9.95 -25.80 -30.86
CA ALA A 18 -8.88 -25.21 -31.66
C ALA A 18 -9.11 -23.71 -31.90
N ALA A 19 -10.35 -23.29 -32.16
CA ALA A 19 -10.71 -21.88 -32.31
C ALA A 19 -10.53 -21.10 -31.00
N LEU A 20 -10.98 -21.66 -29.87
CA LEU A 20 -10.77 -21.09 -28.53
C LEU A 20 -9.27 -20.89 -28.24
N ILE A 21 -8.45 -21.91 -28.49
CA ILE A 21 -6.99 -21.82 -28.33
C ILE A 21 -6.43 -20.75 -29.28
N GLY A 22 -6.89 -20.71 -30.53
CA GLY A 22 -6.49 -19.70 -31.50
C GLY A 22 -6.74 -18.28 -31.00
N GLN A 23 -7.92 -18.04 -30.41
CA GLN A 23 -8.31 -16.73 -29.88
C GLN A 23 -7.51 -16.38 -28.63
N LEU A 24 -7.36 -17.31 -27.69
CA LEU A 24 -6.58 -17.10 -26.47
C LEU A 24 -5.08 -16.90 -26.76
N THR A 25 -4.55 -17.48 -27.83
CA THR A 25 -3.14 -17.31 -28.23
C THR A 25 -2.93 -16.17 -29.21
N GLY A 26 -3.97 -15.40 -29.55
CA GLY A 26 -3.88 -14.30 -30.50
C GLY A 26 -3.64 -14.71 -31.95
N LYS A 27 -3.69 -16.01 -32.27
CA LYS A 27 -3.51 -16.54 -33.63
C LYS A 27 -4.73 -16.32 -34.50
N THR A 28 -5.91 -16.17 -33.90
CA THR A 28 -7.15 -15.85 -34.61
C THR A 28 -7.82 -14.61 -33.98
N PRO A 29 -8.53 -13.79 -34.77
CA PRO A 29 -9.25 -12.64 -34.23
C PRO A 29 -10.30 -13.04 -33.19
N ASP A 30 -10.38 -12.28 -32.10
CA ASP A 30 -11.37 -12.45 -31.03
C ASP A 30 -12.73 -11.83 -31.40
N GLN A 31 -13.38 -12.37 -32.44
CA GLN A 31 -14.63 -11.81 -32.98
C GLN A 31 -15.78 -11.82 -31.97
N GLY A 32 -15.74 -12.71 -30.97
CA GLY A 32 -16.76 -12.81 -29.92
C GLY A 32 -16.41 -12.11 -28.61
N GLY A 33 -15.18 -11.60 -28.44
CA GLY A 33 -14.72 -11.06 -27.16
C GLY A 33 -14.48 -12.13 -26.08
N LEU A 34 -14.32 -13.40 -26.47
CA LEU A 34 -14.08 -14.52 -25.57
C LEU A 34 -12.70 -14.40 -24.92
N ALA A 35 -11.65 -14.23 -25.73
CA ALA A 35 -10.29 -14.10 -25.21
C ALA A 35 -10.19 -12.86 -24.31
N ARG A 36 -10.80 -11.74 -24.74
CA ARG A 36 -10.90 -10.54 -23.93
C ARG A 36 -11.60 -10.78 -22.60
N SER A 37 -12.75 -11.46 -22.58
CA SER A 37 -13.50 -11.76 -21.33
C SER A 37 -12.67 -12.62 -20.38
N VAL A 38 -11.97 -13.64 -20.89
CA VAL A 38 -11.08 -14.50 -20.11
C VAL A 38 -9.93 -13.69 -19.51
N PHE A 39 -9.22 -12.90 -20.33
CA PHE A 39 -8.10 -12.09 -19.85
C PHE A 39 -8.52 -10.99 -18.89
N TYR A 40 -9.68 -10.36 -19.10
CA TYR A 40 -10.21 -9.37 -18.15
C TYR A 40 -10.58 -10.02 -16.82
N SER A 41 -11.17 -11.21 -16.84
CA SER A 41 -11.50 -11.94 -15.61
C SER A 41 -10.23 -12.31 -14.83
N ILE A 42 -9.21 -12.80 -15.53
CA ILE A 42 -7.89 -13.11 -14.94
C ILE A 42 -7.23 -11.84 -14.39
N GLY A 43 -7.17 -10.77 -15.18
CA GLY A 43 -6.56 -9.51 -14.75
C GLY A 43 -7.28 -8.88 -13.56
N PHE A 44 -8.62 -8.95 -13.54
CA PHE A 44 -9.43 -8.46 -12.43
C PHE A 44 -9.13 -9.23 -11.13
N GLN A 45 -9.04 -10.56 -11.22
CA GLN A 45 -8.64 -11.38 -10.07
C GLN A 45 -7.20 -11.11 -9.65
N ALA A 46 -6.27 -10.97 -10.60
CA ALA A 46 -4.87 -10.68 -10.31
C ALA A 46 -4.68 -9.37 -9.55
N ILE A 47 -5.34 -8.29 -9.98
CA ILE A 47 -5.26 -7.02 -9.26
C ILE A 47 -5.96 -7.06 -7.91
N SER A 48 -7.03 -7.86 -7.77
CA SER A 48 -7.70 -8.10 -6.50
C SER A 48 -6.78 -8.80 -5.49
N ASP A 49 -6.07 -9.87 -5.92
CA ASP A 49 -5.13 -10.59 -5.07
C ASP A 49 -3.93 -9.69 -4.67
N ILE A 50 -3.43 -8.86 -5.60
CA ILE A 50 -2.38 -7.87 -5.33
C ILE A 50 -2.85 -6.85 -4.28
N GLN A 51 -4.09 -6.35 -4.40
CA GLN A 51 -4.66 -5.40 -3.45
C GLN A 51 -4.80 -6.03 -2.05
N GLU A 52 -5.30 -7.26 -1.96
CA GLU A 52 -5.48 -7.97 -0.70
C GLU A 52 -4.12 -8.18 -0.01
N ALA A 53 -3.12 -8.68 -0.74
CA ALA A 53 -1.77 -8.84 -0.21
C ALA A 53 -1.15 -7.50 0.20
N PHE A 54 -1.43 -6.42 -0.54
CA PHE A 54 -1.00 -5.07 -0.15
C PHE A 54 -1.61 -4.68 1.20
N ILE A 55 -2.91 -4.91 1.44
CA ILE A 55 -3.57 -4.58 2.71
C ILE A 55 -2.94 -5.36 3.87
N VAL A 56 -2.73 -6.67 3.69
CA VAL A 56 -2.11 -7.53 4.72
C VAL A 56 -0.70 -7.05 5.05
N LYS A 57 0.13 -6.82 4.02
CA LYS A 57 1.52 -6.34 4.18
C LYS A 57 1.59 -4.93 4.76
N ALA A 58 0.68 -4.04 4.36
CA ALA A 58 0.59 -2.67 4.86
C ALA A 58 0.31 -2.63 6.37
N ARG A 59 -0.47 -3.59 6.88
CA ARG A 59 -0.77 -3.77 8.31
C ARG A 59 0.32 -4.53 9.07
N GLY A 60 1.43 -4.87 8.41
CA GLY A 60 2.56 -5.59 8.99
C GLY A 60 2.38 -7.11 9.05
N GLY A 61 1.38 -7.66 8.36
CA GLY A 61 1.22 -9.11 8.15
C GLY A 61 2.12 -9.65 7.04
N THR A 62 2.07 -10.97 6.85
CA THR A 62 2.76 -11.68 5.77
C THR A 62 1.74 -11.99 4.68
N GLY A 63 2.01 -11.59 3.43
CA GLY A 63 1.16 -11.94 2.30
C GLY A 63 1.24 -13.42 1.94
N GLU A 64 0.35 -13.88 1.06
CA GLU A 64 0.38 -15.24 0.51
C GLU A 64 1.59 -15.50 -0.38
N ASP A 65 2.27 -14.43 -0.81
CA ASP A 65 3.59 -14.45 -1.44
C ASP A 65 4.74 -14.73 -0.45
N GLY A 66 4.42 -14.92 0.84
CA GLY A 66 5.40 -15.12 1.91
C GLY A 66 6.16 -13.84 2.29
N VAL A 67 5.81 -12.69 1.71
CA VAL A 67 6.52 -11.44 1.94
C VAL A 67 5.88 -10.66 3.08
N ARG A 68 6.73 -10.16 3.99
CA ARG A 68 6.36 -9.21 5.04
C ARG A 68 7.14 -7.92 4.86
N TRP A 69 6.46 -6.77 4.96
CA TRP A 69 7.14 -5.48 4.83
C TRP A 69 7.83 -5.05 6.13
N PRO A 70 9.02 -4.43 6.03
CA PRO A 70 9.66 -3.85 7.20
C PRO A 70 8.81 -2.69 7.75
N PRO A 71 8.65 -2.61 9.09
CA PRO A 71 7.88 -1.55 9.72
C PRO A 71 8.48 -0.18 9.43
N LEU A 72 7.66 0.87 9.57
CA LEU A 72 8.17 2.25 9.53
C LEU A 72 8.99 2.52 10.78
N SER A 73 10.09 3.28 10.63
CA SER A 73 10.88 3.68 11.78
C SER A 73 10.07 4.62 12.67
N GLN A 74 10.25 4.51 13.99
CA GLN A 74 9.58 5.39 14.95
C GLN A 74 9.87 6.87 14.65
N ALA A 75 11.10 7.18 14.22
CA ALA A 75 11.48 8.52 13.81
C ALA A 75 10.65 9.01 12.62
N TYR A 76 10.47 8.19 11.58
CA TYR A 76 9.62 8.56 10.46
C TYR A 76 8.17 8.73 10.89
N LEU A 77 7.64 7.85 11.73
CA LEU A 77 6.29 7.97 12.29
C LEU A 77 6.09 9.27 13.07
N ALA A 78 7.10 9.70 13.84
CA ALA A 78 7.01 10.88 14.66
C ALA A 78 7.20 12.21 13.91
N TYR A 79 8.05 12.23 12.89
CA TYR A 79 8.50 13.47 12.24
C TYR A 79 8.13 13.59 10.76
N GLY A 80 8.09 12.48 10.02
CA GLY A 80 7.92 12.49 8.56
C GLY A 80 6.51 12.11 8.09
N ARG A 81 5.87 11.14 8.76
CA ARG A 81 4.56 10.63 8.34
C ARG A 81 3.46 11.65 8.62
N ARG A 82 2.60 11.87 7.62
CA ARG A 82 1.42 12.73 7.74
C ARG A 82 0.49 12.21 8.85
N PHE A 83 -0.21 13.13 9.50
CA PHE A 83 -1.23 12.80 10.48
C PHE A 83 -2.60 12.99 9.85
N GLY A 84 -3.52 12.08 10.15
CA GLY A 84 -4.93 12.21 9.79
C GLY A 84 -5.61 13.35 10.57
N PRO A 85 -6.82 13.74 10.15
CA PRO A 85 -7.66 14.68 10.90
C PRO A 85 -7.82 14.22 12.36
N GLY A 86 -7.55 15.11 13.32
CA GLY A 86 -7.71 14.81 14.77
C GLY A 86 -6.64 13.91 15.39
N GLU A 87 -5.92 13.11 14.62
CA GLU A 87 -4.97 12.09 15.11
C GLU A 87 -3.91 12.67 16.07
N LYS A 88 -3.32 13.83 15.74
CA LYS A 88 -2.34 14.49 16.64
C LYS A 88 -2.93 14.84 18.00
N ALA A 89 -4.18 15.30 18.02
CA ALA A 89 -4.85 15.71 19.25
C ALA A 89 -5.19 14.50 20.11
N GLU A 90 -5.62 13.40 19.48
CA GLU A 90 -5.90 12.13 20.13
C GLU A 90 -4.64 11.52 20.74
N LEU A 91 -3.55 11.40 19.97
CA LEU A 91 -2.27 10.87 20.46
C LEU A 91 -1.71 11.71 21.62
N ARG A 92 -1.86 13.03 21.56
CA ARG A 92 -1.49 13.92 22.67
C ARG A 92 -2.34 13.64 23.92
N ARG A 93 -3.67 13.52 23.75
CA ARG A 93 -4.59 13.23 24.86
C ARG A 93 -4.28 11.89 25.50
N ALA A 94 -4.06 10.85 24.70
CA ALA A 94 -3.68 9.51 25.16
C ALA A 94 -2.34 9.53 25.94
N ALA A 95 -1.42 10.41 25.57
CA ALA A 95 -0.17 10.63 26.29
C ALA A 95 -0.29 11.56 27.52
N GLY A 96 -1.52 11.94 27.93
CA GLY A 96 -1.76 12.84 29.07
C GLY A 96 -1.39 14.30 28.80
N LEU A 97 -1.24 14.70 27.54
CA LEU A 97 -0.83 16.06 27.16
C LEU A 97 -2.05 16.95 26.87
N GLY A 98 -2.07 18.11 27.52
CA GLY A 98 -3.14 19.11 27.34
C GLY A 98 -2.92 20.03 26.13
N ARG A 99 -3.83 21.00 25.96
CA ARG A 99 -3.75 22.01 24.89
C ARG A 99 -2.46 22.84 24.97
N GLY A 100 -1.96 23.10 26.18
CA GLY A 100 -0.73 23.85 26.44
C GLY A 100 0.58 23.17 25.98
N ASN A 101 0.54 21.88 25.62
CA ASN A 101 1.70 21.11 25.17
C ASN A 101 1.98 21.29 23.67
N ASN A 102 2.30 22.50 23.25
CA ASN A 102 2.53 22.85 21.83
C ASN A 102 3.89 23.52 21.58
N ARG A 103 4.75 23.60 22.60
CA ARG A 103 6.06 24.27 22.52
C ARG A 103 7.16 23.26 22.23
N GLY A 104 8.11 23.61 21.37
CA GLY A 104 9.34 22.85 21.14
C GLY A 104 10.58 23.66 21.52
N ILE A 105 11.75 23.05 21.39
CA ILE A 105 13.02 23.77 21.59
C ILE A 105 13.36 24.55 20.32
N GLY A 106 13.77 25.82 20.46
CA GLY A 106 13.97 26.74 19.34
C GLY A 106 12.67 27.23 18.72
N LYS A 107 12.64 27.38 17.39
CA LYS A 107 11.45 27.76 16.60
C LYS A 107 10.56 26.56 16.25
N ASN A 108 10.91 25.36 16.72
CA ASN A 108 10.22 24.13 16.35
C ASN A 108 8.93 23.94 17.17
N SER A 109 7.92 23.35 16.54
CA SER A 109 6.76 22.81 17.25
C SER A 109 7.15 21.59 18.09
N GLY A 110 6.58 21.45 19.28
CA GLY A 110 6.90 20.35 20.20
C GLY A 110 5.74 20.00 21.12
N LEU A 111 6.04 19.26 22.19
CA LEU A 111 5.09 18.71 23.15
C LEU A 111 5.29 19.25 24.57
N LEU A 112 6.12 20.29 24.73
CA LEU A 112 6.37 20.92 26.02
C LEU A 112 5.29 21.93 26.34
N THR A 113 5.01 22.10 27.63
CA THR A 113 4.33 23.29 28.14
C THR A 113 5.26 24.51 28.10
N ALA A 114 4.69 25.72 28.25
CA ALA A 114 5.49 26.94 28.39
C ALA A 114 6.44 26.88 29.60
N ALA A 115 5.97 26.33 30.73
CA ALA A 115 6.78 26.16 31.93
C ALA A 115 7.95 25.20 31.70
N GLN A 116 7.70 24.03 31.09
CA GLN A 116 8.74 23.06 30.74
C GLN A 116 9.77 23.64 29.76
N GLN A 117 9.32 24.40 28.75
CA GLN A 117 10.23 25.07 27.82
C GLN A 117 11.12 26.11 28.52
N LYS A 118 10.56 26.91 29.42
CA LYS A 118 11.31 27.88 30.23
C LYS A 118 12.33 27.17 31.12
N ARG A 119 11.90 26.11 31.82
CA ARG A 119 12.75 25.28 32.70
C ARG A 119 13.91 24.64 31.94
N TRP A 120 13.63 24.06 30.76
CA TRP A 120 14.66 23.50 29.89
C TRP A 120 15.72 24.54 29.52
N ARG A 121 15.31 25.74 29.12
CA ARG A 121 16.24 26.83 28.73
C ARG A 121 17.11 27.27 29.90
N GLN A 122 16.55 27.34 31.10
CA GLN A 122 17.29 27.68 32.32
C GLN A 122 18.36 26.63 32.63
N ILE A 123 18.02 25.33 32.61
CA ILE A 123 18.98 24.25 32.87
C ILE A 123 20.07 24.25 31.78
N TYR A 124 19.66 24.36 30.52
CA TYR A 124 20.58 24.39 29.39
C TYR A 124 21.59 25.53 29.49
N SER A 125 21.15 26.77 29.75
CA SER A 125 22.05 27.93 29.83
C SER A 125 23.02 27.81 31.00
N GLN A 126 22.56 27.35 32.17
CA GLN A 126 23.39 27.11 33.34
C GLN A 126 24.46 26.05 33.07
N LYS A 127 24.07 24.90 32.50
CA LYS A 127 25.01 23.80 32.21
C LYS A 127 25.98 24.17 31.09
N LEU A 128 25.52 24.91 30.07
CA LEU A 128 26.38 25.38 28.99
C LEU A 128 27.44 26.37 29.52
N ALA A 129 27.06 27.33 30.35
CA ALA A 129 28.01 28.29 30.95
C ALA A 129 29.08 27.58 31.78
N TRP A 130 28.73 26.51 32.48
CA TRP A 130 29.68 25.70 33.24
C TRP A 130 30.58 24.83 32.33
N LEU A 131 30.06 24.28 31.23
CA LEU A 131 30.83 23.40 30.32
C LEU A 131 31.72 24.15 29.33
N ALA A 132 31.30 25.33 28.88
CA ALA A 132 31.96 26.06 27.79
C ALA A 132 33.46 26.34 28.03
N PRO A 133 33.94 26.63 29.25
CA PRO A 133 35.38 26.81 29.49
C PRO A 133 36.21 25.51 29.47
N ARG A 134 35.55 24.33 29.47
CA ARG A 134 36.20 23.03 29.70
C ARG A 134 36.16 22.09 28.49
N LYS A 135 35.33 22.39 27.50
CA LYS A 135 35.04 21.54 26.34
C LYS A 135 34.89 22.39 25.09
N SER A 136 34.95 21.75 23.92
CA SER A 136 34.56 22.43 22.69
C SER A 136 33.11 22.89 22.78
N LEU A 137 32.79 24.00 22.10
CA LEU A 137 31.42 24.56 22.14
C LEU A 137 30.37 23.54 21.66
N ALA A 138 30.70 22.73 20.64
CA ALA A 138 29.81 21.70 20.12
C ALA A 138 29.49 20.62 21.17
N GLU A 139 30.52 20.08 21.84
CA GLU A 139 30.35 19.09 22.90
C GLU A 139 29.63 19.67 24.12
N ALA A 140 29.99 20.90 24.52
CA ALA A 140 29.36 21.59 25.64
C ALA A 140 27.85 21.77 25.41
N LYS A 141 27.44 22.17 24.20
CA LYS A 141 26.02 22.27 23.80
C LYS A 141 25.33 20.91 23.83
N ALA A 142 25.95 19.87 23.30
CA ALA A 142 25.38 18.52 23.26
C ALA A 142 25.13 17.97 24.68
N ILE A 143 26.13 18.08 25.57
CA ILE A 143 26.02 17.61 26.96
C ILE A 143 24.99 18.45 27.73
N ALA A 144 25.02 19.79 27.61
CA ALA A 144 24.04 20.67 28.27
C ALA A 144 22.60 20.35 27.83
N ALA A 145 22.38 20.14 26.54
CA ALA A 145 21.07 19.77 25.99
C ALA A 145 20.61 18.39 26.50
N SER A 146 21.52 17.41 26.56
CA SER A 146 21.24 16.07 27.09
C SER A 146 20.79 16.13 28.56
N ILE A 147 21.54 16.86 29.40
CA ILE A 147 21.18 17.06 30.82
C ILE A 147 19.82 17.75 30.93
N ALA A 148 19.61 18.85 30.20
CA ALA A 148 18.35 19.59 30.25
C ALA A 148 17.15 18.72 29.83
N TRP A 149 17.29 17.91 28.77
CA TRP A 149 16.26 16.98 28.34
C TRP A 149 16.00 15.88 29.36
N LYS A 150 17.05 15.28 29.94
CA LYS A 150 16.91 14.27 30.99
C LYS A 150 16.08 14.81 32.15
N THR A 151 16.42 15.99 32.67
CA THR A 151 15.71 16.60 33.80
C THR A 151 14.25 16.89 33.46
N ILE A 152 13.93 17.52 32.32
CA ILE A 152 12.52 17.81 32.03
C ILE A 152 11.70 16.53 31.73
N LYS A 153 12.33 15.45 31.26
CA LYS A 153 11.67 14.15 31.09
C LYS A 153 11.31 13.53 32.44
N GLU A 154 12.18 13.66 33.45
CA GLU A 154 11.88 13.28 34.83
C GLU A 154 10.70 14.11 35.39
N GLU A 155 10.56 15.37 34.95
CA GLU A 155 9.40 16.24 35.22
C GLU A 155 8.16 15.93 34.32
N GLY A 156 8.15 14.80 33.61
CA GLY A 156 7.02 14.33 32.82
C GLY A 156 6.92 14.88 31.39
N ALA A 157 7.92 15.61 30.90
CA ALA A 157 7.95 16.02 29.48
C ALA A 157 8.03 14.80 28.55
N LYS A 158 7.28 14.85 27.45
CA LYS A 158 7.29 13.82 26.41
C LYS A 158 7.88 14.35 25.11
N THR A 159 8.57 13.49 24.39
CA THR A 159 9.11 13.77 23.06
C THR A 159 8.12 13.35 21.97
N LYS A 160 8.26 13.92 20.76
CA LYS A 160 7.47 13.48 19.59
C LYS A 160 7.69 11.99 19.31
N LEU A 161 8.91 11.49 19.54
CA LEU A 161 9.22 10.07 19.35
C LEU A 161 8.42 9.19 20.32
N GLU A 162 8.32 9.56 21.59
CA GLU A 162 7.56 8.79 22.59
C GLU A 162 6.05 8.83 22.31
N VAL A 163 5.51 9.96 21.88
CA VAL A 163 4.05 10.13 21.69
C VAL A 163 3.58 9.65 20.32
N TYR A 164 4.38 9.87 19.28
CA TYR A 164 3.97 9.61 17.89
C TYR A 164 4.77 8.48 17.23
N GLY A 165 5.86 8.02 17.84
CA GLY A 165 6.74 7.02 17.22
C GLY A 165 6.19 5.60 17.25
N ASN A 166 5.24 5.30 18.13
CA ASN A 166 4.65 3.96 18.29
C ASN A 166 3.23 3.83 17.72
N ARG A 167 2.78 4.82 16.95
CA ARG A 167 1.43 4.80 16.38
C ARG A 167 1.32 3.71 15.31
N GLN A 168 0.22 2.95 15.34
CA GLN A 168 -0.10 1.95 14.34
C GLN A 168 -0.62 2.66 13.08
N VAL A 169 0.04 2.44 11.94
CA VAL A 169 -0.37 3.00 10.66
C VAL A 169 -0.14 2.00 9.54
N ASP A 170 -1.00 2.06 8.53
CA ASP A 170 -0.80 1.29 7.33
C ASP A 170 0.36 1.86 6.49
N ILE A 171 1.30 0.99 6.16
CA ILE A 171 2.47 1.31 5.35
C ILE A 171 2.04 1.59 3.90
N LEU A 172 2.61 2.62 3.26
CA LEU A 172 2.27 3.05 1.89
C LEU A 172 0.81 3.47 1.65
N ARG A 173 0.07 3.85 2.71
CA ARG A 173 -1.33 4.32 2.63
C ARG A 173 -1.57 5.75 3.15
N ASP A 174 -0.57 6.64 3.11
CA ASP A 174 -0.74 8.03 3.60
C ASP A 174 -1.66 8.88 2.74
N THR A 175 -1.59 8.73 1.41
CA THR A 175 -2.45 9.48 0.47
C THR A 175 -3.52 8.61 -0.17
N GLY A 176 -3.39 7.29 -0.10
CA GLY A 176 -4.26 6.36 -0.81
C GLY A 176 -3.96 6.20 -2.31
N ILE A 177 -3.16 7.09 -2.91
CA ILE A 177 -2.85 7.08 -4.36
C ILE A 177 -2.33 5.73 -4.84
N LEU A 178 -1.27 5.20 -4.21
CA LEU A 178 -0.71 3.91 -4.59
C LEU A 178 -1.74 2.78 -4.41
N PHE A 179 -2.40 2.76 -3.25
CA PHE A 179 -3.42 1.75 -2.95
C PHE A 179 -4.56 1.76 -3.99
N ASN A 180 -5.07 2.93 -4.37
CA ASN A 180 -6.13 3.06 -5.37
C ASN A 180 -5.64 2.63 -6.77
N SER A 181 -4.40 2.95 -7.13
CA SER A 181 -3.81 2.55 -8.43
C SER A 181 -3.70 1.02 -8.61
N ILE A 182 -3.69 0.25 -7.52
CA ILE A 182 -3.67 -1.22 -7.53
C ILE A 182 -4.97 -1.83 -7.00
N SER A 183 -6.01 -1.03 -6.79
CA SER A 183 -7.32 -1.54 -6.35
C SER A 183 -8.10 -2.08 -7.54
N PRO A 184 -8.89 -3.16 -7.41
CA PRO A 184 -9.80 -3.55 -8.46
C PRO A 184 -10.80 -2.40 -8.69
N GLY A 185 -11.04 -2.08 -9.97
CA GLY A 185 -12.12 -1.19 -10.36
C GLY A 185 -13.44 -1.96 -10.42
N TYR A 186 -14.19 -1.72 -11.49
CA TYR A 186 -15.45 -2.43 -11.76
C TYR A 186 -15.33 -3.30 -13.00
N PHE A 187 -15.85 -4.52 -12.92
CA PHE A 187 -15.89 -5.47 -14.04
C PHE A 187 -17.26 -6.14 -14.11
N ASP A 188 -17.94 -6.04 -15.26
CA ASP A 188 -19.27 -6.61 -15.50
C ASP A 188 -19.22 -7.97 -16.25
N GLY A 189 -18.02 -8.52 -16.46
CA GLY A 189 -17.79 -9.72 -17.28
C GLY A 189 -17.32 -9.42 -18.71
N THR A 190 -17.43 -8.19 -19.18
CA THR A 190 -17.04 -7.77 -20.55
C THR A 190 -16.28 -6.46 -20.56
N ASN A 191 -16.70 -5.48 -19.78
CA ASN A 191 -16.11 -4.16 -19.67
C ASN A 191 -15.43 -3.99 -18.32
N TYR A 192 -14.20 -3.46 -18.37
CA TYR A 192 -13.46 -3.06 -17.19
C TYR A 192 -13.44 -1.54 -17.09
N GLN A 193 -13.69 -1.04 -15.88
CA GLN A 193 -13.53 0.36 -15.52
C GLN A 193 -12.51 0.46 -14.39
N LYS A 194 -11.51 1.33 -14.53
CA LYS A 194 -10.52 1.59 -13.47
C LYS A 194 -11.19 2.18 -12.22
N PRO A 195 -10.57 2.07 -11.03
CA PRO A 195 -11.01 2.79 -9.85
C PRO A 195 -11.12 4.29 -10.09
N THR A 196 -12.14 4.93 -9.52
CA THR A 196 -12.38 6.37 -9.66
C THR A 196 -11.73 7.23 -8.57
N GLY A 197 -11.19 6.60 -7.51
CA GLY A 197 -10.48 7.30 -6.45
C GLY A 197 -9.16 7.93 -6.90
N GLU A 198 -8.65 8.90 -6.15
CA GLU A 198 -7.38 9.57 -6.46
C GLU A 198 -6.25 8.54 -6.66
N GLY A 199 -5.59 8.59 -7.82
CA GLY A 199 -4.56 7.62 -8.22
C GLY A 199 -5.06 6.40 -9.01
N GLY A 200 -6.38 6.21 -9.15
CA GLY A 200 -6.94 5.11 -9.93
C GLY A 200 -6.67 5.22 -11.43
N ASP A 201 -6.50 6.44 -11.94
CA ASP A 201 -6.07 6.73 -13.31
C ASP A 201 -4.67 6.17 -13.65
N GLN A 202 -3.80 6.10 -12.64
CA GLN A 202 -2.44 5.55 -12.71
C GLN A 202 -2.40 4.01 -12.69
N GLN A 203 -3.55 3.35 -12.59
CA GLN A 203 -3.62 1.90 -12.74
C GLN A 203 -3.24 1.47 -14.16
N VAL A 204 -2.44 0.40 -14.27
CA VAL A 204 -2.24 -0.33 -15.52
C VAL A 204 -3.17 -1.53 -15.52
N PHE A 205 -4.09 -1.56 -16.49
CA PHE A 205 -4.97 -2.68 -16.78
C PHE A 205 -5.15 -2.71 -18.30
N MET A 206 -4.21 -3.35 -18.98
CA MET A 206 -4.03 -3.21 -20.43
C MET A 206 -4.09 -4.59 -21.08
N PRO A 207 -5.11 -4.86 -21.94
CA PRO A 207 -5.12 -6.10 -22.72
C PRO A 207 -3.94 -6.14 -23.67
N LEU A 208 -3.41 -7.35 -23.85
CA LEU A 208 -2.49 -7.73 -24.92
C LEU A 208 -3.23 -8.68 -25.88
N THR A 209 -2.58 -9.04 -26.98
CA THR A 209 -3.14 -10.01 -27.94
C THR A 209 -3.35 -11.39 -27.31
N ASP A 210 -2.47 -11.79 -26.39
CA ASP A 210 -2.40 -13.12 -25.77
C ASP A 210 -2.40 -13.03 -24.23
N GLY A 211 -2.85 -11.91 -23.67
CA GLY A 211 -2.84 -11.74 -22.22
C GLY A 211 -3.33 -10.40 -21.73
N ILE A 212 -2.93 -10.07 -20.51
CA ILE A 212 -3.24 -8.80 -19.86
C ILE A 212 -2.08 -8.36 -18.98
N VAL A 213 -1.80 -7.06 -18.98
CA VAL A 213 -0.86 -6.43 -18.05
C VAL A 213 -1.64 -5.74 -16.95
N VAL A 214 -1.33 -6.09 -15.70
CA VAL A 214 -1.83 -5.43 -14.49
C VAL A 214 -0.69 -4.77 -13.73
N GLY A 215 -0.89 -3.57 -13.21
CA GLY A 215 0.17 -2.83 -12.52
C GLY A 215 -0.20 -1.40 -12.15
N THR A 216 0.81 -0.57 -11.95
CA THR A 216 0.66 0.86 -11.62
C THR A 216 1.78 1.70 -12.23
N THR A 217 1.46 2.92 -12.63
CA THR A 217 2.44 3.93 -13.08
C THR A 217 2.84 4.90 -11.97
N VAL A 218 2.40 4.69 -10.72
CA VAL A 218 2.77 5.52 -9.57
C VAL A 218 4.29 5.53 -9.40
N LYS A 219 4.90 6.72 -9.54
CA LYS A 219 6.37 6.89 -9.66
C LYS A 219 7.17 6.23 -8.54
N TYR A 220 6.68 6.27 -7.30
CA TYR A 220 7.39 5.71 -6.15
C TYR A 220 7.11 4.21 -5.92
N ALA A 221 6.19 3.59 -6.67
CA ALA A 221 5.89 2.17 -6.55
C ALA A 221 7.11 1.31 -6.87
N GLY A 222 7.82 1.62 -7.97
CA GLY A 222 9.03 0.91 -8.38
C GLY A 222 10.15 0.99 -7.35
N ALA A 223 10.39 2.18 -6.77
CA ALA A 223 11.40 2.37 -5.73
C ALA A 223 11.13 1.49 -4.50
N HIS A 224 9.86 1.35 -4.08
CA HIS A 224 9.49 0.43 -3.01
C HIS A 224 9.56 -1.03 -3.42
N ASN A 225 9.09 -1.38 -4.62
CA ASN A 225 9.09 -2.76 -5.10
C ASN A 225 10.52 -3.33 -5.18
N GLU A 226 11.47 -2.49 -5.60
CA GLU A 226 12.87 -2.87 -5.81
C GLU A 226 13.79 -2.53 -4.63
N GLY A 227 13.35 -1.67 -3.70
CA GLY A 227 14.17 -1.21 -2.57
C GLY A 227 15.24 -0.17 -2.95
N LYS A 228 15.00 0.65 -3.97
CA LYS A 228 15.94 1.68 -4.44
C LYS A 228 15.82 2.96 -3.59
N GLY A 229 16.78 3.17 -2.68
CA GLY A 229 16.84 4.36 -1.81
C GLY A 229 15.79 4.37 -0.68
N VAL A 230 14.98 3.33 -0.57
CA VAL A 230 13.97 3.10 0.47
C VAL A 230 13.94 1.62 0.83
N PRO A 231 13.47 1.23 2.03
CA PRO A 231 13.30 -0.18 2.36
C PRO A 231 12.42 -0.90 1.32
N LYS A 232 12.87 -2.09 0.88
CA LYS A 232 12.12 -2.94 -0.06
C LYS A 232 10.76 -3.30 0.56
N ARG A 233 9.70 -2.94 -0.15
CA ARG A 233 8.30 -3.21 0.15
C ARG A 233 7.67 -3.71 -1.13
N GLN A 234 7.89 -4.98 -1.39
CA GLN A 234 7.47 -5.63 -2.62
C GLN A 234 5.95 -5.62 -2.74
N ILE A 235 5.47 -4.94 -3.79
CA ILE A 235 4.06 -4.79 -4.13
C ILE A 235 3.66 -5.97 -5.01
N PHE A 236 4.42 -6.20 -6.07
CA PHE A 236 4.23 -7.29 -7.02
C PHE A 236 5.18 -8.45 -6.70
N PRO A 237 4.69 -9.70 -6.64
CA PRO A 237 5.56 -10.83 -6.34
C PRO A 237 6.53 -11.10 -7.51
N ASP A 238 7.77 -11.49 -7.20
CA ASP A 238 8.75 -11.88 -8.22
C ASP A 238 8.34 -13.19 -8.93
N LYS A 239 7.62 -14.05 -8.20
CA LYS A 239 6.97 -15.26 -8.71
C LYS A 239 5.54 -15.31 -8.20
N VAL A 240 4.58 -15.51 -9.09
CA VAL A 240 3.16 -15.59 -8.72
C VAL A 240 2.95 -16.75 -7.73
N PRO A 241 2.34 -16.51 -6.56
CA PRO A 241 2.01 -17.58 -5.61
C PRO A 241 1.10 -18.64 -6.26
N PRO A 242 1.31 -19.94 -6.00
CA PRO A 242 0.48 -21.01 -6.59
C PRO A 242 -1.02 -20.81 -6.34
N VAL A 243 -1.40 -20.36 -5.14
CA VAL A 243 -2.80 -20.09 -4.77
C VAL A 243 -3.44 -18.97 -5.60
N TRP A 244 -2.66 -18.02 -6.12
CA TRP A 244 -3.14 -17.00 -7.05
C TRP A 244 -3.35 -17.61 -8.43
N VAL A 245 -2.39 -18.40 -8.92
CA VAL A 245 -2.51 -19.10 -10.21
C VAL A 245 -3.77 -19.97 -10.26
N GLU A 246 -4.07 -20.69 -9.19
CA GLU A 246 -5.29 -21.50 -9.06
C GLU A 246 -6.56 -20.64 -9.15
N ARG A 247 -6.61 -19.51 -8.43
CA ARG A 247 -7.72 -18.55 -8.49
C ARG A 247 -7.89 -17.96 -9.88
N TRP A 248 -6.79 -17.55 -10.52
CA TRP A 248 -6.78 -16.96 -11.86
C TRP A 248 -7.28 -17.97 -12.90
N THR A 249 -6.81 -19.21 -12.80
CA THR A 249 -7.25 -20.32 -13.66
C THR A 249 -8.74 -20.57 -13.46
N LYS A 250 -9.23 -20.59 -12.21
CA LYS A 250 -10.65 -20.77 -11.90
C LYS A 250 -11.54 -19.70 -12.54
N VAL A 251 -11.21 -18.42 -12.37
CA VAL A 251 -12.02 -17.33 -12.98
C VAL A 251 -11.93 -17.34 -14.51
N GLY A 252 -10.77 -17.71 -15.06
CA GLY A 252 -10.61 -17.90 -16.51
C GLY A 252 -11.53 -19.01 -17.05
N MET A 253 -11.56 -20.16 -16.39
CA MET A 253 -12.46 -21.27 -16.75
C MET A 253 -13.93 -20.88 -16.64
N GLN A 254 -14.30 -20.12 -15.60
CA GLN A 254 -15.67 -19.61 -15.44
C GLN A 254 -16.05 -18.66 -16.58
N ALA A 255 -15.14 -17.78 -17.01
CA ALA A 255 -15.37 -16.88 -18.13
C ALA A 255 -15.57 -17.65 -19.46
N VAL A 256 -14.77 -18.70 -19.72
CA VAL A 256 -14.96 -19.59 -20.88
C VAL A 256 -16.34 -20.24 -20.83
N SER A 257 -16.72 -20.82 -19.67
CA SER A 257 -18.01 -21.50 -19.50
C SER A 257 -19.19 -20.54 -19.70
N ALA A 258 -19.13 -19.34 -19.12
CA ALA A 258 -20.17 -18.32 -19.26
C ALA A 258 -20.31 -17.83 -20.70
N PHE A 259 -19.19 -17.68 -21.41
CA PHE A 259 -19.22 -17.32 -22.83
C PHE A 259 -19.88 -18.42 -23.69
N LEU A 260 -19.44 -19.67 -23.54
CA LEU A 260 -19.99 -20.80 -24.31
C LEU A 260 -21.50 -20.95 -24.10
N ARG A 261 -21.97 -20.77 -22.86
CA ARG A 261 -23.40 -20.80 -22.56
C ARG A 261 -24.17 -19.72 -23.30
N ARG A 262 -23.68 -18.47 -23.29
CA ARG A 262 -24.31 -17.35 -24.02
C ARG A 262 -24.32 -17.58 -25.53
N SER A 263 -23.24 -18.14 -26.09
CA SER A 263 -23.17 -18.45 -27.52
C SER A 263 -24.16 -19.55 -27.93
N LEU A 264 -24.42 -20.53 -27.06
CA LEU A 264 -25.40 -21.59 -27.31
C LEU A 264 -26.85 -21.09 -27.13
N GLU A 265 -27.10 -20.17 -26.20
CA GLU A 265 -28.42 -19.56 -26.00
C GLU A 265 -28.82 -18.59 -27.12
N ALA A 266 -27.85 -18.04 -27.85
CA ALA A 266 -28.08 -17.11 -28.96
C ALA A 266 -28.20 -17.78 -30.34
N ALA A 267 -27.94 -19.09 -30.44
CA ALA A 267 -27.98 -19.88 -31.67
C ALA A 267 -29.30 -20.66 -31.78
#